data_AF-A0A2G9TBL7-F1
#
_entry.id   AF-A0A2G9TBL7-F1
#
_cell.length_a   1.000
_cell.length_b   1.000
_cell.length_c   1.000
_cell.angle_alpha   90.00
_cell.angle_beta   90.00
_cell.angle_gamma   90.00
#
_symmetry.space_group_name_H-M   'P 1'
#
loop_
_entity.id
_entity.type
_entity.pdbx_description
1 polymer ?
#
loop_
_entity_poly.entity_id
_entity_poly.type
_entity_poly.pdbx_seq_one_letter_code
_entity_poly.pdbx_strand_id
1 'polypeptide(L)'
;MKPSRCLLKEKHKSLAIDLQLLTYKVTHVGSDPGVKKAFEMRSEYQLTDSAKYFLDSCARVSEPGYRPSEQDILYSRVATTGVVEVKFKIKELDFR
;
A
#
# COMPACT_ATOMS: atom_id res chain seq x y z
N MET A 1 0.99 -9.07 -53.40
CA MET A 1 0.58 -7.74 -52.89
C MET A 1 0.11 -7.90 -51.46
N LYS A 2 0.77 -7.22 -50.51
CA LYS A 2 0.59 -7.41 -49.06
C LYS A 2 -0.75 -6.78 -48.61
N PRO A 3 -1.57 -7.45 -47.79
CA PRO A 3 -2.72 -6.81 -47.17
C PRO A 3 -2.24 -5.91 -46.02
N SER A 4 -2.85 -4.74 -45.96
CA SER A 4 -2.64 -3.65 -45.02
C SER A 4 -2.75 -4.14 -43.58
N ARG A 5 -1.59 -4.23 -42.91
CA ARG A 5 -1.48 -4.61 -41.50
C ARG A 5 -2.09 -3.49 -40.65
N CYS A 6 -3.18 -3.81 -39.96
CA CYS A 6 -3.88 -2.96 -39.01
C CYS A 6 -2.93 -2.13 -38.13
N LEU A 7 -2.93 -0.81 -38.33
CA LEU A 7 -2.37 0.19 -37.41
C LEU A 7 -3.31 0.39 -36.20
N LEU A 8 -3.62 -0.68 -35.48
CA LEU A 8 -4.39 -0.62 -34.22
C LEU A 8 -3.92 -1.72 -33.25
N LYS A 9 -2.59 -1.90 -33.13
CA LYS A 9 -1.99 -2.74 -32.08
C LYS A 9 -0.96 -1.97 -31.24
N GLU A 10 -1.22 -0.69 -30.97
CA GLU A 10 -0.37 0.12 -30.08
C GLU A 10 -1.18 0.96 -29.07
N LYS A 11 -2.25 0.40 -28.49
CA LYS A 11 -2.95 1.04 -27.35
C LYS A 11 -3.13 0.12 -26.14
N HIS A 12 -2.22 -0.83 -25.96
CA HIS A 12 -2.13 -1.62 -24.73
C HIS A 12 -0.69 -1.69 -24.20
N LYS A 13 0.06 -0.58 -24.25
CA LYS A 13 1.13 -0.38 -23.26
C LYS A 13 0.43 -0.08 -21.94
N SER A 14 0.06 -1.18 -21.28
CA SER A 14 -0.39 -1.26 -19.91
C SER A 14 0.32 -0.19 -19.09
N LEU A 15 -0.46 0.63 -18.38
CA LEU A 15 -0.01 1.42 -17.23
C LEU A 15 0.41 0.45 -16.12
N ALA A 16 1.42 -0.39 -16.39
CA ALA A 16 2.13 -1.11 -15.36
C ALA A 16 2.98 -0.04 -14.67
N ILE A 17 2.44 0.51 -13.59
CA ILE A 17 3.23 1.31 -12.66
C ILE A 17 4.30 0.35 -12.16
N ASP A 18 5.54 0.56 -12.63
CA ASP A 18 6.66 -0.26 -12.21
C ASP A 18 6.82 -0.12 -10.69
N LEU A 19 6.67 -1.24 -9.97
CA LEU A 19 6.73 -1.27 -8.51
C LEU A 19 8.06 -0.73 -8.02
N GLN A 20 9.16 -0.97 -8.75
CA GLN A 20 10.48 -0.45 -8.40
C GLN A 20 10.56 1.07 -8.52
N LEU A 21 9.94 1.63 -9.57
CA LEU A 21 9.88 3.08 -9.78
C LEU A 21 9.04 3.76 -8.69
N LEU A 22 7.95 3.12 -8.26
CA LEU A 22 7.10 3.65 -7.19
C LEU A 22 7.85 3.65 -5.86
N THR A 23 8.53 2.56 -5.49
CA THR A 23 9.36 2.47 -4.29
C THR A 23 10.45 3.53 -4.27
N TYR A 24 11.16 3.67 -5.39
CA TYR A 24 12.22 4.65 -5.52
C TYR A 24 11.70 6.07 -5.23
N LYS A 25 10.55 6.43 -5.79
CA LYS A 25 9.94 7.74 -5.56
C LYS A 25 9.49 7.94 -4.12
N VAL A 26 8.80 6.96 -3.53
CA VAL A 26 8.28 7.07 -2.15
C VAL A 26 9.41 7.18 -1.13
N THR A 27 10.46 6.38 -1.28
CA THR A 27 11.64 6.41 -0.39
C THR A 27 12.44 7.72 -0.52
N HIS A 28 12.57 8.25 -1.74
CA HIS A 28 13.22 9.55 -1.96
C HIS A 28 12.43 10.70 -1.35
N VAL A 29 11.11 10.72 -1.58
CA VAL A 29 10.22 11.75 -1.01
C VAL A 29 10.21 11.67 0.52
N GLY A 30 10.13 10.47 1.11
CA GLY A 30 10.17 10.31 2.57
C GLY A 30 11.52 10.72 3.22
N SER A 31 12.61 10.70 2.44
CA SER A 31 13.93 11.10 2.93
C SER A 31 14.16 12.61 2.90
N ASP A 32 13.35 13.34 2.13
CA ASP A 32 13.45 14.78 1.94
C ASP A 32 13.23 15.54 3.27
N PRO A 33 14.08 16.53 3.60
CA PRO A 33 13.95 17.29 4.85
C PRO A 33 12.66 18.10 4.93
N GLY A 34 12.12 18.57 3.79
CA GLY A 34 10.84 19.27 3.74
C GLY A 34 9.67 18.34 4.10
N VAL A 35 9.70 17.10 3.61
CA VAL A 35 8.70 16.09 3.93
C VAL A 35 8.78 15.66 5.40
N LYS A 36 9.99 15.53 5.95
CA LYS A 36 10.17 15.25 7.39
C LYS A 36 9.62 16.36 8.27
N LYS A 37 9.87 17.62 7.90
CA LYS A 37 9.31 18.78 8.62
C LYS A 37 7.78 18.85 8.50
N ALA A 38 7.22 18.54 7.33
CA ALA A 38 5.78 18.43 7.16
C ALA A 38 5.18 17.28 8.01
N PHE A 39 5.90 16.18 8.16
CA PHE A 39 5.51 15.06 9.02
C PHE A 39 5.54 15.41 10.51
N GLU A 40 6.42 16.31 10.95
CA GLU A 40 6.41 16.82 12.34
C GLU A 40 5.12 17.61 12.64
N MET A 41 4.62 18.37 11.65
CA MET A 41 3.34 19.08 11.72
C MET A 41 2.13 18.18 11.40
N ARG A 42 2.28 16.84 11.49
CA ARG A 42 1.19 15.90 11.13
C ARG A 42 -0.13 16.13 11.88
N SER A 43 -0.10 16.79 13.04
CA SER A 43 -1.31 17.15 13.79
C SER A 43 -2.17 18.21 13.08
N GLU A 44 -1.58 18.99 12.17
CA GLU A 44 -2.27 20.04 11.42
C GLU A 44 -2.98 19.48 10.17
N TYR A 45 -2.64 18.26 9.76
CA TYR A 45 -3.14 17.63 8.54
C TYR A 45 -3.79 16.28 8.84
N GLN A 46 -4.64 15.79 7.93
CA GLN A 46 -5.24 14.46 8.04
C GLN A 46 -4.25 13.40 7.55
N LEU A 47 -3.21 13.15 8.34
CA LEU A 47 -2.24 12.09 8.07
C LEU A 47 -2.58 10.84 8.87
N THR A 48 -2.54 9.68 8.22
CA THR A 48 -2.75 8.39 8.88
C THR A 48 -1.60 8.10 9.84
N ASP A 49 -1.92 7.65 11.06
CA ASP A 49 -0.90 7.29 12.06
C ASP A 49 0.06 6.19 11.57
N SER A 50 -0.40 5.31 10.67
CA SER A 50 0.42 4.26 10.06
C SER A 50 1.35 4.74 8.95
N ALA A 51 1.26 6.02 8.53
CA ALA A 51 2.08 6.55 7.45
C ALA A 51 3.58 6.40 7.75
N LYS A 52 4.02 6.67 8.98
CA LYS A 52 5.43 6.48 9.38
C LYS A 52 5.90 5.04 9.18
N TYR A 53 5.11 4.09 9.65
CA TYR A 53 5.44 2.68 9.62
C TYR A 53 5.63 2.17 8.19
N PHE A 54 4.73 2.55 7.28
CA PHE A 54 4.80 2.15 5.88
C PHE A 54 5.88 2.89 5.08
N LEU A 55 6.15 4.16 5.41
CA LEU A 55 7.25 4.91 4.78
C LEU A 55 8.61 4.31 5.18
N ASP A 56 8.80 3.96 6.45
CA ASP A 56 10.03 3.32 6.94
C ASP A 56 10.20 1.90 6.39
N SER A 57 9.09 1.15 6.26
CA SER A 57 9.07 -0.23 5.76
C SER A 57 8.86 -0.35 4.24
N CYS A 58 8.97 0.77 3.51
CA CYS A 58 8.57 0.83 2.10
C CYS A 58 9.34 -0.17 1.21
N ALA A 59 10.63 -0.39 1.50
CA ALA A 59 11.45 -1.37 0.79
C ALA A 59 10.84 -2.78 0.85
N ARG A 60 10.50 -3.24 2.07
CA ARG A 60 9.88 -4.55 2.32
C ARG A 60 8.53 -4.69 1.63
N VAL A 61 7.68 -3.67 1.73
CA VAL A 61 6.33 -3.68 1.14
C VAL A 61 6.38 -3.77 -0.40
N SER A 62 7.47 -3.30 -0.99
CA SER A 62 7.65 -3.30 -2.45
C SER A 62 8.36 -4.52 -3.02
N GLU A 63 8.75 -5.47 -2.18
CA GLU A 63 9.40 -6.69 -2.66
C GLU A 63 8.42 -7.54 -3.50
N PRO A 64 8.88 -8.12 -4.62
CA PRO A 64 8.07 -9.05 -5.39
C PRO A 64 7.82 -10.30 -4.54
N GLY A 65 6.56 -10.50 -4.12
CA GLY A 65 6.16 -11.58 -3.21
C GLY A 65 5.97 -11.16 -1.75
N TYR A 66 5.87 -9.85 -1.48
CA TYR A 66 5.54 -9.32 -0.15
C TYR A 66 4.36 -10.05 0.49
N ARG A 67 4.58 -10.52 1.72
CA ARG A 67 3.55 -11.12 2.59
C ARG A 67 3.36 -10.22 3.82
N PRO A 68 2.15 -9.69 4.06
CA PRO A 68 1.91 -8.82 5.20
C PRO A 68 2.11 -9.57 6.51
N SER A 69 2.77 -8.91 7.46
CA SER A 69 2.87 -9.34 8.84
C SER A 69 1.60 -8.96 9.61
N GLU A 70 1.43 -9.53 10.80
CA GLU A 70 0.34 -9.16 11.70
C GLU A 70 0.35 -7.65 12.01
N GLN A 71 1.53 -7.04 12.12
CA GLN A 71 1.66 -5.59 12.32
C GLN A 71 1.14 -4.81 11.11
N ASP A 72 1.47 -5.23 9.89
CA ASP A 72 0.96 -4.58 8.67
C ASP A 72 -0.56 -4.60 8.63
N ILE A 73 -1.17 -5.72 9.04
CA ILE A 73 -2.62 -5.90 9.11
C ILE A 73 -3.25 -4.96 10.16
N LEU A 74 -2.60 -4.81 11.32
CA LEU A 74 -3.07 -3.89 12.37
C LEU A 74 -2.96 -2.43 11.93
N TYR A 75 -1.87 -2.06 11.26
CA TYR A 75 -1.61 -0.68 10.80
C TYR A 75 -2.37 -0.31 9.52
N SER A 76 -2.87 -1.29 8.75
CA SER A 76 -3.65 -1.04 7.52
C SER A 76 -5.11 -0.64 7.78
N ARG A 77 -5.46 -0.27 9.02
CA ARG A 77 -6.83 0.01 9.51
C ARG A 77 -7.73 0.61 8.41
N VAL A 78 -8.69 -0.20 7.94
CA VAL A 78 -9.78 0.25 7.08
C VAL A 78 -11.03 0.39 7.94
N ALA A 79 -11.79 1.47 7.76
CA ALA A 79 -13.07 1.61 8.43
C ALA A 79 -13.99 0.44 8.07
N THR A 80 -14.56 -0.22 9.09
CA THR A 80 -15.50 -1.32 8.87
C THR A 80 -16.77 -0.77 8.23
N THR A 81 -17.11 -1.22 7.03
CA THR A 81 -18.33 -0.82 6.32
C THR A 81 -19.57 -1.61 6.74
N GLY A 82 -19.47 -2.47 7.77
CA GLY A 82 -20.56 -3.31 8.26
C GLY A 82 -20.21 -4.10 9.52
N VAL A 83 -21.18 -4.87 10.01
CA VAL A 83 -21.01 -5.77 11.17
C VAL A 83 -20.49 -7.12 10.67
N VAL A 84 -19.35 -7.55 11.20
CA VAL A 84 -18.75 -8.86 10.94
C VAL A 84 -18.67 -9.61 12.26
N GLU A 85 -19.50 -10.64 12.43
CA GLU A 85 -19.42 -11.54 13.59
C GLU A 85 -18.39 -12.64 13.32
N VAL A 86 -17.34 -12.68 14.12
CA VAL A 86 -16.35 -13.77 14.10
C VAL A 86 -16.51 -14.60 15.36
N LYS A 87 -17.07 -15.80 15.22
CA LYS A 87 -17.19 -16.77 16.31
C LYS A 87 -15.89 -17.54 16.43
N PHE A 88 -15.24 -17.46 17.58
CA PHE A 88 -14.04 -18.23 17.85
C PHE A 88 -14.19 -19.05 19.12
N LYS A 89 -13.65 -20.27 19.09
CA LYS A 89 -13.59 -21.16 20.24
C LYS A 89 -12.20 -21.06 20.87
N ILE A 90 -12.14 -20.73 22.15
CA ILE A 90 -10.90 -20.88 22.94
C ILE A 90 -11.09 -22.08 23.84
N LYS A 91 -10.35 -23.15 23.54
CA LYS A 91 -10.46 -24.46 24.22
C LYS A 91 -11.87 -25.06 24.05
N GLU A 92 -12.76 -24.84 25.02
CA GLU A 92 -14.14 -25.36 25.06
C GLU A 92 -15.17 -24.26 25.38
N LEU A 93 -14.76 -22.98 25.45
CA LEU A 93 -15.69 -21.86 25.56
C LEU A 93 -15.96 -21.25 24.19
N ASP A 94 -17.24 -21.18 23.85
CA ASP A 94 -17.77 -20.43 22.71
C ASP A 94 -17.90 -18.95 23.08
N PHE A 95 -17.16 -18.07 22.39
CA PHE A 95 -17.33 -16.62 22.48
C PHE A 95 -18.19 -16.15 21.31
N ARG A 96 -19.30 -15.45 21.63
CA ARG A 96 -20.20 -14.79 20.69
C ARG A 96 -20.04 -13.29 20.79
#